data_AF-A0A6J4Q3K4-F1
#
_entry.id   AF-A0A6J4Q3K4-F1
#
_cell.length_a   1.000
_cell.length_b   1.000
_cell.length_c   1.000
_cell.angle_alpha   90.00
_cell.angle_beta   90.00
_cell.angle_gamma   90.00
#
_symmetry.space_group_name_H-M   'P 1'
#
loop_
_entity.id
_entity.type
_entity.pdbx_description
1 polymer ?
#
loop_
_entity_poly.entity_id
_entity_poly.type
_entity_poly.pdbx_seq_one_letter_code
_entity_poly.pdbx_strand_id
1 'polypeptide(L)'
;MGALAVIWAPANTLARATEERRVLLGFGVVALYAALGLVGAAIGVFGGLTQAQFQQPGAQPLPPELEDALAYIGVFSLVLAVMQPFILWLLASGLMQLVTRFFGGTGPFSGMLAVVGVAQVPLVIYAAISIPIMGLQAVLGPPDTDTGA
;
A
#
# COMPACT_ATOMS: atom_id res chain seq x y z
N MET A 1 -21.73 -9.80 -6.28
CA MET A 1 -21.44 -8.84 -7.37
C MET A 1 -21.18 -7.43 -6.83
N GLY A 2 -20.20 -7.24 -5.93
CA GLY A 2 -20.03 -5.97 -5.19
C GLY A 2 -18.83 -5.10 -5.61
N ALA A 3 -17.72 -5.71 -6.04
CA ALA A 3 -16.47 -4.99 -6.28
C ALA A 3 -16.38 -4.31 -7.67
N LEU A 4 -16.97 -4.93 -8.71
CA LEU A 4 -16.91 -4.42 -10.09
C LEU A 4 -17.80 -3.19 -10.33
N ALA A 5 -18.77 -2.93 -9.45
CA ALA A 5 -19.65 -1.77 -9.54
C ALA A 5 -18.92 -0.43 -9.33
N VAL A 6 -17.78 -0.45 -8.62
CA VAL A 6 -16.94 0.72 -8.36
C VAL A 6 -16.42 1.35 -9.65
N ILE A 7 -16.08 0.52 -10.65
CA ILE A 7 -15.50 0.96 -11.93
C ILE A 7 -16.59 1.59 -12.81
N TRP A 8 -17.81 1.03 -12.79
CA TRP A 8 -18.89 1.41 -13.70
C TRP A 8 -19.81 2.51 -13.17
N ALA A 9 -19.91 2.69 -11.85
CA ALA A 9 -20.77 3.70 -11.23
C ALA A 9 -20.10 4.33 -10.00
N PRO A 10 -18.99 5.07 -10.17
CA PRO A 10 -18.21 5.60 -9.06
C PRO A 10 -19.06 6.53 -8.17
N ALA A 11 -19.84 7.45 -8.76
CA ALA A 11 -20.70 8.36 -8.01
C ALA A 11 -21.74 7.62 -7.14
N ASN A 12 -22.41 6.61 -7.69
CA ASN A 12 -23.39 5.80 -6.93
C ASN A 12 -22.73 4.97 -5.83
N THR A 13 -21.48 4.56 -6.04
CA THR A 13 -20.73 3.78 -5.06
C THR A 13 -20.22 4.66 -3.92
N LEU A 14 -19.79 5.89 -4.22
CA LEU A 14 -19.41 6.91 -3.25
C LEU A 14 -20.62 7.41 -2.45
N ALA A 15 -21.76 7.65 -3.10
CA ALA A 15 -23.02 8.04 -2.44
C ALA A 15 -23.58 6.93 -1.55
N ARG A 16 -23.42 5.65 -1.94
CA ARG A 16 -23.74 4.54 -1.03
C ARG A 16 -22.73 4.43 0.10
N ALA A 17 -21.43 4.65 -0.14
CA ALA A 17 -20.40 4.56 0.90
C ALA A 17 -20.61 5.57 2.05
N THR A 18 -21.26 6.71 1.80
CA THR A 18 -21.58 7.71 2.82
C THR A 18 -22.69 7.30 3.81
N GLU A 19 -23.40 6.19 3.59
CA GLU A 19 -24.36 5.65 4.56
C GLU A 19 -23.63 5.05 5.78
N GLU A 20 -24.11 5.35 7.01
CA GLU A 20 -23.43 5.06 8.29
C GLU A 20 -22.98 3.62 8.51
N ARG A 21 -23.58 2.63 7.82
CA ARG A 21 -23.20 1.21 7.91
C ARG A 21 -21.97 0.81 7.11
N ARG A 22 -21.37 1.70 6.31
CA ARG A 22 -20.34 1.32 5.31
C ARG A 22 -18.91 1.76 5.63
N VAL A 23 -18.64 2.34 6.80
CA VAL A 23 -17.27 2.53 7.30
C VAL A 23 -16.48 1.22 7.27
N LEU A 24 -17.14 0.11 7.60
CA LEU A 24 -16.54 -1.23 7.54
C LEU A 24 -16.06 -1.63 6.13
N LEU A 25 -16.73 -1.15 5.07
CA LEU A 25 -16.26 -1.39 3.71
C LEU A 25 -14.98 -0.58 3.42
N GLY A 26 -14.96 0.71 3.77
CA GLY A 26 -13.76 1.53 3.63
C GLY A 26 -12.59 0.96 4.43
N PHE A 27 -12.84 0.57 5.68
CA PHE A 27 -11.87 -0.13 6.52
C PHE A 27 -11.38 -1.43 5.89
N GLY A 28 -12.28 -2.26 5.35
CA GLY A 28 -11.92 -3.53 4.71
C GLY A 28 -11.00 -3.33 3.50
N VAL A 29 -11.22 -2.29 2.70
CA VAL A 29 -10.34 -1.94 1.57
C VAL A 29 -8.96 -1.51 2.07
N VAL A 30 -8.90 -0.63 3.08
CA VAL A 30 -7.63 -0.16 3.67
C VAL A 30 -6.86 -1.31 4.33
N ALA A 31 -7.56 -2.19 5.04
CA ALA A 31 -6.97 -3.37 5.67
C ALA A 31 -6.41 -4.35 4.64
N LEU A 32 -7.13 -4.58 3.54
CA LEU A 32 -6.64 -5.38 2.43
C LEU A 32 -5.40 -4.74 1.78
N TYR A 33 -5.42 -3.42 1.57
CA TYR A 33 -4.27 -2.69 1.05
C TYR A 33 -3.06 -2.83 1.98
N ALA A 34 -3.24 -2.71 3.30
CA ALA A 34 -2.19 -2.89 4.30
C ALA A 34 -1.64 -4.33 4.31
N ALA A 35 -2.51 -5.33 4.19
CA ALA A 35 -2.09 -6.73 4.09
C ALA A 35 -1.23 -6.98 2.84
N LEU A 36 -1.64 -6.43 1.69
CA LEU A 36 -0.87 -6.51 0.46
C LEU A 36 0.46 -5.76 0.58
N GLY A 37 0.46 -4.57 1.16
CA GLY A 37 1.68 -3.80 1.45
C GLY A 37 2.66 -4.57 2.34
N LEU A 38 2.16 -5.25 3.37
CA LEU A 38 2.97 -6.13 4.22
C LEU A 38 3.56 -7.30 3.44
N VAL A 39 2.78 -7.96 2.57
CA VAL A 39 3.28 -9.04 1.71
C VAL A 39 4.40 -8.52 0.80
N GLY A 40 4.20 -7.36 0.16
CA GLY A 40 5.23 -6.74 -0.68
C GLY A 40 6.50 -6.40 0.09
N ALA A 41 6.36 -5.81 1.28
CA ALA A 41 7.50 -5.49 2.15
C ALA A 41 8.23 -6.75 2.62
N ALA A 42 7.50 -7.81 2.96
CA ALA A 42 8.08 -9.10 3.34
C ALA A 42 8.86 -9.73 2.17
N ILE A 43 8.35 -9.68 0.94
CA ILE A 43 9.09 -10.13 -0.24
C ILE A 43 10.36 -9.30 -0.42
N GLY A 44 10.31 -7.98 -0.23
CA GLY A 44 11.48 -7.10 -0.35
C GLY A 44 12.56 -7.37 0.71
N VAL A 45 12.16 -7.63 1.95
CA VAL A 45 13.07 -7.90 3.09
C VAL A 45 13.61 -9.32 3.06
N PHE A 46 12.74 -10.33 2.90
CA PHE A 46 13.13 -11.74 2.98
C PHE A 46 13.54 -12.34 1.63
N GLY A 47 13.10 -11.77 0.51
CA GLY A 47 13.47 -12.24 -0.84
C GLY A 47 14.84 -11.75 -1.31
N GLY A 48 15.63 -11.10 -0.44
CA GLY A 48 16.98 -10.64 -0.76
C GLY A 48 17.04 -9.45 -1.74
N LEU A 49 15.90 -8.94 -2.23
CA LEU A 49 15.84 -7.80 -3.15
C LEU A 49 16.49 -6.54 -2.58
N THR A 50 16.31 -6.29 -1.29
CA THR A 50 16.96 -5.16 -0.58
C THR A 50 18.48 -5.33 -0.53
N GLN A 51 19.00 -6.54 -0.34
CA GLN A 51 20.45 -6.79 -0.37
C GLN A 51 21.02 -6.73 -1.80
N ALA A 52 20.29 -7.25 -2.78
CA ALA A 52 20.67 -7.20 -4.20
C ALA A 52 20.81 -5.76 -4.72
N GLN A 53 20.07 -4.80 -4.16
CA GLN A 53 20.24 -3.37 -4.47
C GLN A 53 21.61 -2.83 -4.05
N PHE A 54 22.21 -3.36 -2.98
CA PHE A 54 23.53 -2.95 -2.51
C PHE A 54 24.68 -3.80 -3.09
N GLN A 55 24.37 -4.89 -3.79
CA GLN A 55 25.35 -5.78 -4.44
C GLN A 55 25.47 -5.51 -5.96
N GLN A 56 25.04 -4.33 -6.41
CA GLN A 56 25.17 -3.91 -7.81
C GLN A 56 26.65 -3.93 -8.27
N PRO A 57 26.95 -4.25 -9.54
CA PRO A 57 28.32 -4.23 -10.05
C PRO A 57 28.98 -2.86 -9.81
N GLY A 58 30.02 -2.81 -8.98
CA GLY A 58 30.70 -1.57 -8.58
C GLY A 58 30.34 -1.02 -7.19
N ALA A 59 29.42 -1.65 -6.46
CA ALA A 59 29.13 -1.30 -5.07
C ALA A 59 30.22 -1.81 -4.13
N GLN A 60 30.63 -1.00 -3.16
CA GLN A 60 31.52 -1.45 -2.08
C GLN A 60 30.76 -2.39 -1.13
N PRO A 61 31.42 -3.44 -0.61
CA PRO A 61 30.80 -4.32 0.38
C PRO A 61 30.36 -3.51 1.60
N LEU A 62 29.15 -3.80 2.07
CA LEU A 62 28.57 -3.13 3.22
C LEU A 62 29.42 -3.37 4.49
N PRO A 63 29.74 -2.32 5.25
CA PRO A 63 30.31 -2.46 6.59
C PRO A 63 29.44 -3.35 7.50
N PRO A 64 30.02 -4.18 8.38
CA PRO A 64 29.25 -5.08 9.25
C PRO A 64 28.24 -4.35 10.15
N GLU A 65 28.57 -3.14 10.61
CA GLU A 65 27.67 -2.30 11.41
C GLU A 65 26.39 -1.91 10.66
N LEU A 66 26.44 -1.86 9.33
CA LEU A 66 25.27 -1.58 8.48
C LEU A 66 24.41 -2.81 8.24
N GLU A 67 24.94 -4.03 8.35
CA GLU A 67 24.15 -5.26 8.20
C GLU A 67 23.13 -5.40 9.35
N ASP A 68 23.56 -5.17 10.58
CA ASP A 68 22.68 -5.16 11.75
C ASP A 68 21.64 -4.02 11.64
N ALA A 69 22.06 -2.83 11.22
CA ALA A 69 21.15 -1.71 11.00
C ALA A 69 20.09 -2.02 9.92
N LEU A 70 20.48 -2.71 8.84
CA LEU A 70 19.56 -3.12 7.78
C LEU A 70 18.52 -4.13 8.28
N ALA A 71 18.89 -5.04 9.19
CA ALA A 71 17.93 -5.94 9.83
C ALA A 71 16.90 -5.18 10.66
N TYR A 72 17.34 -4.21 11.48
CA TYR A 72 16.43 -3.33 12.23
C TYR A 72 15.51 -2.51 11.32
N ILE A 73 16.07 -1.93 10.24
CA ILE A 73 15.31 -1.17 9.23
C ILE A 73 14.28 -2.08 8.56
N GLY A 74 14.64 -3.34 8.26
CA GLY A 74 13.73 -4.32 7.69
C GLY A 74 12.52 -4.58 8.58
N VAL A 75 12.73 -4.87 9.87
CA VAL A 75 11.63 -5.08 10.83
C VAL A 75 10.77 -3.82 10.97
N PHE A 76 11.41 -2.66 11.10
CA PHE A 76 10.72 -1.38 11.18
C PHE A 76 9.88 -1.09 9.92
N SER A 77 10.39 -1.45 8.75
CA SER A 77 9.68 -1.30 7.47
C SER A 77 8.41 -2.15 7.42
N LEU A 78 8.41 -3.36 8.00
CA LEU A 78 7.22 -4.23 8.06
C LEU A 78 6.14 -3.63 8.96
N VAL A 79 6.55 -3.08 10.11
CA VAL A 79 5.63 -2.38 11.02
C VAL A 79 5.03 -1.17 10.32
N LEU A 80 5.85 -0.36 9.65
CA LEU A 80 5.39 0.79 8.89
C LEU A 80 4.48 0.40 7.72
N ALA A 81 4.77 -0.69 7.00
CA ALA A 81 3.95 -1.15 5.89
C ALA A 81 2.50 -1.45 6.32
N VAL A 82 2.30 -1.91 7.56
CA VAL A 82 0.96 -2.12 8.13
C VAL A 82 0.36 -0.82 8.64
N MET A 83 1.12 -0.01 9.39
CA MET A 83 0.58 1.19 10.05
C MET A 83 0.30 2.35 9.09
N GLN A 84 1.18 2.56 8.11
CA GLN A 84 1.14 3.71 7.21
C GLN A 84 -0.19 3.83 6.43
N PRO A 85 -0.76 2.76 5.83
CA PRO A 85 -2.06 2.83 5.17
C PRO A 85 -3.18 3.39 6.06
N PHE A 86 -3.23 2.99 7.34
CA PHE A 86 -4.23 3.46 8.29
C PHE A 86 -3.97 4.91 8.69
N ILE A 87 -2.72 5.28 8.96
CA ILE A 87 -2.35 6.66 9.31
C ILE A 87 -2.74 7.60 8.17
N LEU A 88 -2.37 7.27 6.93
CA LEU A 88 -2.71 8.08 5.77
C LEU A 88 -4.21 8.12 5.50
N TRP A 89 -4.91 7.01 5.69
CA TRP A 89 -6.37 6.97 5.56
C TRP A 89 -7.06 7.91 6.56
N LEU A 90 -6.65 7.91 7.83
CA LEU A 90 -7.18 8.79 8.86
C LEU A 90 -6.83 10.26 8.59
N LEU A 91 -5.59 10.55 8.20
CA LEU A 91 -5.15 11.91 7.88
C LEU A 91 -5.89 12.47 6.67
N ALA A 92 -6.01 11.71 5.58
CA ALA A 92 -6.72 12.14 4.38
C ALA A 92 -8.22 12.35 4.66
N SER A 93 -8.85 11.46 5.42
CA SER A 93 -10.24 11.61 5.85
C SER A 93 -10.42 12.83 6.74
N GLY A 94 -9.51 13.05 7.69
CA GLY A 94 -9.52 14.21 8.59
C GLY A 94 -9.39 15.53 7.83
N LEU A 95 -8.45 15.58 6.90
CA LEU A 95 -8.23 16.75 6.04
C LEU A 95 -9.45 17.02 5.17
N MET A 96 -10.02 16.01 4.51
CA MET A 96 -11.24 16.18 3.70
C MET A 96 -12.44 16.62 4.54
N GLN A 97 -12.59 16.09 5.75
CA GLN A 97 -13.64 16.53 6.66
C GLN A 97 -13.45 17.98 7.09
N LEU A 98 -12.22 18.40 7.39
CA LEU A 98 -11.91 19.79 7.75
C LEU A 98 -12.25 20.75 6.61
N VAL A 99 -11.82 20.42 5.40
CA VAL A 99 -12.14 21.18 4.18
C VAL A 99 -13.65 21.23 3.96
N THR A 100 -14.33 20.09 4.06
CA THR A 100 -15.80 20.03 3.88
C THR A 100 -16.53 20.90 4.90
N ARG A 101 -16.11 20.88 6.16
CA ARG A 101 -16.67 21.72 7.23
C ARG A 101 -16.40 23.20 7.00
N PHE A 102 -15.22 23.55 6.49
CA PHE A 102 -14.87 24.93 6.15
C PHE A 102 -15.79 25.50 5.06
N PHE A 103 -16.21 24.67 4.09
CA PHE A 103 -17.17 25.05 3.05
C PHE A 103 -18.64 24.83 3.43
N GLY A 104 -18.96 24.61 4.73
CA GLY A 104 -20.34 24.51 5.23
C GLY A 104 -20.99 23.13 5.11
N GLY A 105 -20.23 22.08 4.77
CA GLY A 105 -20.73 20.71 4.72
C GLY A 105 -20.99 20.13 6.12
N THR A 106 -22.08 19.37 6.27
CA THR A 106 -22.58 18.86 7.56
C THR A 106 -22.39 17.36 7.77
N GLY A 107 -21.80 16.66 6.79
CA GLY A 107 -21.63 15.21 6.82
C GLY A 107 -20.84 14.69 8.03
N PRO A 108 -21.13 13.46 8.51
CA PRO A 108 -20.40 12.84 9.60
C PRO A 108 -19.01 12.38 9.16
N PHE A 109 -18.04 12.35 10.09
CA PHE A 109 -16.67 11.91 9.82
C PHE A 109 -16.59 10.45 9.33
N SER A 110 -17.49 9.58 9.82
CA SER A 110 -17.67 8.21 9.35
C SER A 110 -17.92 8.13 7.84
N GLY A 111 -18.69 9.07 7.28
CA GLY A 111 -18.92 9.13 5.83
C GLY A 111 -17.63 9.39 5.05
N MET A 112 -16.77 10.29 5.55
CA MET A 112 -15.47 10.56 4.93
C MET A 112 -14.53 9.36 5.02
N LEU A 113 -14.48 8.69 6.17
CA LEU A 113 -13.71 7.45 6.33
C LEU A 113 -14.12 6.39 5.31
N ALA A 114 -15.43 6.20 5.09
CA ALA A 114 -15.93 5.25 4.12
C ALA A 114 -15.55 5.64 2.68
N VAL A 115 -15.74 6.90 2.31
CA VAL A 115 -15.42 7.44 0.97
C VAL A 115 -13.93 7.31 0.66
N VAL A 116 -13.07 7.83 1.54
CA VAL A 116 -11.61 7.79 1.35
C VAL A 116 -11.10 6.35 1.36
N GLY A 117 -11.68 5.49 2.21
CA GLY A 117 -11.31 4.07 2.25
C GLY A 117 -11.64 3.34 0.94
N VAL A 118 -12.86 3.52 0.41
CA VAL A 118 -13.26 2.94 -0.89
C VAL A 118 -12.47 3.54 -2.05
N ALA A 119 -12.06 4.81 -1.95
CA ALA A 119 -11.23 5.44 -2.98
C ALA A 119 -9.83 4.79 -3.12
N GLN A 120 -9.38 3.97 -2.16
CA GLN A 120 -8.12 3.22 -2.26
C GLN A 120 -8.22 1.95 -3.12
N VAL A 121 -9.40 1.56 -3.61
CA VAL A 121 -9.57 0.36 -4.45
C VAL A 121 -8.57 0.29 -5.62
N PRO A 122 -8.28 1.37 -6.38
CA PRO A 122 -7.27 1.32 -7.44
C PRO A 122 -5.87 0.95 -6.94
N LEU A 123 -5.49 1.40 -5.75
CA LEU A 123 -4.20 1.05 -5.14
C LEU A 123 -4.13 -0.43 -4.75
N VAL A 124 -5.23 -0.98 -4.22
CA VAL A 124 -5.35 -2.42 -3.95
C VAL A 124 -5.17 -3.23 -5.22
N ILE A 125 -5.84 -2.83 -6.31
CA ILE A 125 -5.72 -3.52 -7.61
C ILE A 125 -4.27 -3.46 -8.11
N TYR A 126 -3.64 -2.28 -8.04
CA TYR A 126 -2.24 -2.11 -8.43
C TYR A 126 -1.31 -3.02 -7.61
N ALA A 127 -1.46 -3.03 -6.28
CA ALA A 127 -0.65 -3.86 -5.39
C ALA A 127 -0.85 -5.37 -5.66
N ALA A 128 -2.10 -5.79 -5.90
CA ALA A 128 -2.41 -7.18 -6.22
C ALA A 128 -1.75 -7.67 -7.51
N ILE A 129 -1.53 -6.78 -8.48
CA ILE A 129 -0.84 -7.08 -9.75
C ILE A 129 0.67 -7.01 -9.58
N SER A 130 1.19 -6.03 -8.84
CA SER A 130 2.63 -5.81 -8.71
C SER A 130 3.33 -6.83 -7.81
N ILE A 131 2.65 -7.36 -6.80
CA ILE A 131 3.21 -8.36 -5.87
C ILE A 131 3.66 -9.64 -6.58
N PRO A 132 2.83 -10.30 -7.44
CA PRO A 132 3.29 -11.44 -8.22
C PRO A 132 4.50 -11.13 -9.10
N ILE A 133 4.56 -9.93 -9.70
CA ILE A 133 5.69 -9.51 -10.55
C ILE A 133 6.97 -9.41 -9.72
N MET A 134 6.92 -8.75 -8.56
CA MET A 134 8.06 -8.68 -7.63
C MET A 134 8.46 -10.06 -7.10
N GLY A 135 7.49 -10.92 -6.79
CA GLY A 135 7.75 -12.30 -6.37
C GLY A 135 8.47 -13.11 -7.45
N LEU A 136 8.06 -12.98 -8.72
CA LEU A 136 8.74 -13.61 -9.84
C LEU A 136 10.18 -13.10 -10.01
N GLN A 137 10.42 -11.79 -9.86
CA GLN A 137 11.77 -11.23 -9.92
C GLN A 137 12.67 -11.74 -8.78
N ALA A 138 12.11 -11.89 -7.58
CA ALA A 138 12.84 -12.45 -6.44
C ALA A 138 13.25 -13.92 -6.66
N VAL A 139 12.42 -14.70 -7.37
CA VAL A 139 12.70 -16.12 -7.67
C VAL A 139 13.63 -16.29 -8.88
N LEU A 140 13.42 -15.51 -9.94
CA LEU A 140 14.13 -15.66 -11.21
C LEU A 140 15.47 -14.94 -11.26
N GLY A 141 15.74 -14.01 -10.33
CA GLY A 141 16.92 -13.16 -10.38
C GLY A 141 16.83 -12.09 -11.48
N PRO A 142 17.84 -11.21 -11.61
CA PRO A 142 17.91 -10.27 -12.72
C PRO A 142 17.95 -11.04 -14.06
N PRO A 143 17.33 -10.52 -15.15
CA PRO A 143 17.50 -11.13 -16.46
C PRO A 143 18.99 -11.15 -16.80
N ASP A 144 19.50 -12.32 -17.19
CA ASP A 144 20.87 -12.48 -17.67
C ASP A 144 21.09 -11.46 -18.79
N THR A 145 21.91 -10.44 -18.53
CA THR A 145 22.47 -9.62 -19.59
C THR A 145 23.52 -10.48 -20.26
N ASP A 146 23.09 -11.32 -21.21
CA ASP A 146 23.96 -11.93 -22.20
C ASP A 146 24.74 -10.80 -22.88
N THR A 147 25.94 -10.54 -22.37
CA THR A 147 26.96 -9.81 -23.09
C THR A 147 27.50 -10.78 -24.13
N GLY A 148 26.77 -10.89 -25.25
CA GLY A 148 27.27 -11.50 -26.46
C GLY A 148 28.50 -10.73 -26.94
N ALA A 149 29.67 -11.25 -26.56
CA ALA A 149 30.96 -10.98 -27.19
C ALA A 149 31.25 -12.06 -28.24
#